data_AF-A0A353W5U1-F1
#
_entry.id   AF-A0A353W5U1-F1
#
_cell.length_a   1.000
_cell.length_b   1.000
_cell.length_c   1.000
_cell.angle_alpha   90.00
_cell.angle_beta   90.00
_cell.angle_gamma   90.00
#
_symmetry.space_group_name_H-M   'P 1'
#
loop_
_entity.id
_entity.type
_entity.pdbx_description
1 polymer ?
#
loop_
_entity_poly.entity_id
_entity_poly.type
_entity_poly.pdbx_seq_one_letter_code
_entity_poly.pdbx_strand_id
1 'polypeptide(L)'
;LIHGEFVKIHPFIDGNGRTSRLLLNFELLKNGYIPIIIKNKERARYYDVLDLAHTSMNYEPFIGLVSKLVIESEKLWLSVLD
;
A
#
# COMPACT_ATOMS: atom_id res chain seq x y z
N LEU A 1 -4.95 -5.53 -4.45
CA LEU A 1 -4.70 -6.98 -4.64
C LEU A 1 -3.32 -7.27 -5.24
N ILE A 2 -2.96 -6.68 -6.39
CA ILE A 2 -1.65 -6.90 -7.05
C ILE A 2 -0.43 -6.81 -6.11
N HIS A 3 -0.41 -5.81 -5.22
CA HIS A 3 0.62 -5.66 -4.19
C HIS A 3 0.74 -6.90 -3.30
N GLY A 4 -0.38 -7.36 -2.74
CA GLY A 4 -0.40 -8.46 -1.76
C GLY A 4 0.05 -9.77 -2.38
N GLU A 5 -0.44 -10.08 -3.59
CA GLU A 5 -0.04 -11.27 -4.34
C GLU A 5 1.44 -11.23 -4.75
N PHE A 6 1.93 -10.07 -5.21
CA PHE A 6 3.34 -9.93 -5.57
C PHE A 6 4.27 -10.16 -4.37
N VAL A 7 3.94 -9.60 -3.19
CA VAL A 7 4.72 -9.84 -1.95
C VAL A 7 4.66 -11.31 -1.54
N LYS A 8 3.51 -11.96 -1.72
CA LYS A 8 3.32 -13.39 -1.40
C LYS A 8 4.18 -14.30 -2.26
N ILE A 9 4.24 -14.04 -3.57
CA ILE A 9 5.06 -14.81 -4.52
C ILE A 9 6.55 -14.63 -4.21
N HIS A 10 6.95 -13.42 -3.79
CA HIS A 10 8.32 -13.08 -3.42
C HIS A 10 9.38 -13.49 -4.48
N PRO A 11 9.26 -13.00 -5.73
CA PRO A 11 10.04 -13.51 -6.87
C PRO A 11 11.53 -13.12 -6.88
N PHE A 12 11.94 -12.11 -6.10
CA PHE A 12 13.32 -11.62 -6.10
C PHE A 12 14.07 -12.01 -4.82
N ILE A 13 15.41 -12.04 -4.89
CA ILE A 13 16.28 -12.28 -3.72
C ILE A 13 16.14 -11.16 -2.68
N ASP A 14 16.07 -9.91 -3.16
CA ASP A 14 15.83 -8.71 -2.35
C ASP A 14 14.97 -7.74 -3.16
N GLY A 15 14.32 -6.80 -2.46
CA GLY A 15 13.59 -5.70 -3.08
C GLY A 15 12.10 -5.93 -3.21
N ASN A 16 11.56 -7.11 -2.89
CA ASN A 16 10.14 -7.42 -3.08
C ASN A 16 9.21 -6.41 -2.42
N GLY A 17 9.48 -6.01 -1.17
CA GLY A 17 8.67 -4.99 -0.50
C GLY A 17 8.78 -3.60 -1.15
N ARG A 18 9.94 -3.23 -1.71
CA ARG A 18 10.10 -1.96 -2.43
C ARG A 18 9.34 -1.98 -3.74
N THR A 19 9.49 -3.05 -4.52
CA THR A 19 8.81 -3.25 -5.79
C THR A 19 7.30 -3.35 -5.60
N SER A 20 6.82 -4.05 -4.56
CA SER A 20 5.38 -4.15 -4.31
C SER A 20 4.74 -2.80 -4.05
N ARG A 21 5.38 -1.95 -3.23
CA ARG A 21 4.91 -0.59 -2.94
C ARG A 21 4.94 0.29 -4.18
N LEU A 22 5.96 0.13 -5.04
CA LEU A 22 5.99 0.81 -6.33
C LEU A 22 4.85 0.34 -7.25
N LEU A 23 4.56 -0.96 -7.32
CA LEU A 23 3.42 -1.50 -8.07
C LEU A 23 2.07 -0.99 -7.55
N LEU A 24 1.93 -0.88 -6.23
CA LEU A 24 0.74 -0.28 -5.61
C LEU A 24 0.57 1.18 -6.07
N ASN A 25 1.62 1.98 -5.94
CA ASN A 25 1.57 3.38 -6.37
C ASN A 25 1.41 3.53 -7.88
N PHE A 26 1.98 2.62 -8.68
CA PHE A 26 1.82 2.60 -10.12
C PHE A 26 0.35 2.40 -10.52
N GLU A 27 -0.35 1.44 -9.92
CA GLU A 27 -1.78 1.27 -10.22
C GLU A 27 -2.66 2.38 -9.65
N LEU A 28 -2.31 2.97 -8.50
CA LEU A 28 -3.02 4.16 -8.00
C LEU A 28 -2.91 5.31 -9.02
N LEU A 29 -1.69 5.62 -9.46
CA LEU A 29 -1.43 6.68 -10.45
C LEU A 29 -2.17 6.45 -11.76
N LYS A 30 -2.16 5.22 -12.27
CA LYS A 30 -2.85 4.86 -13.51
C LYS A 30 -4.37 5.05 -13.42
N ASN A 31 -4.94 4.99 -12.22
CA ASN A 31 -6.36 5.23 -11.95
C ASN A 31 -6.66 6.66 -11.46
N GLY A 32 -5.70 7.60 -11.56
CA GLY A 32 -5.89 9.01 -11.20
C GLY A 32 -5.77 9.32 -9.72
N TYR A 33 -5.36 8.35 -8.89
CA TYR A 33 -5.08 8.57 -7.48
C TYR A 33 -3.66 9.06 -7.26
N ILE A 34 -3.47 9.79 -6.15
CA ILE A 34 -2.17 10.26 -5.72
C ILE A 34 -1.37 9.12 -5.08
N PRO A 35 -0.03 9.04 -5.28
CA PRO A 35 0.81 8.06 -4.62
C PRO A 35 0.71 8.14 -3.09
N ILE A 36 0.71 6.99 -2.44
CA ILE A 36 0.67 6.91 -0.99
C ILE A 36 2.06 6.72 -0.39
N ILE A 37 2.19 7.15 0.87
CA ILE A 37 3.40 6.97 1.68
C ILE A 37 3.07 6.12 2.91
N ILE A 38 3.63 4.92 2.96
CA ILE A 38 3.57 4.06 4.15
C ILE A 38 4.67 4.52 5.11
N LYS A 39 4.31 5.37 6.07
CA LYS A 39 5.24 5.95 7.07
C LYS A 39 5.75 4.86 8.02
N ASN A 40 6.94 5.04 8.58
CA ASN A 40 7.54 4.11 9.55
C ASN A 40 6.62 3.77 10.73
N LYS A 41 5.82 4.74 11.20
CA LYS A 41 4.83 4.53 12.27
C LYS A 41 3.72 3.53 11.92
N GLU A 42 3.38 3.40 10.64
CA GLU A 42 2.36 2.47 10.13
C GLU A 42 2.97 1.10 9.77
N ARG A 43 4.29 0.92 9.90
CA ARG A 43 5.00 -0.29 9.45
C ARG A 43 4.46 -1.55 10.10
N ALA A 44 4.26 -1.54 11.42
CA ALA A 44 3.72 -2.69 12.14
C ALA A 44 2.34 -3.06 11.60
N ARG A 45 1.41 -2.09 11.59
CA ARG A 45 0.06 -2.26 11.06
C ARG A 45 0.05 -2.76 9.62
N TYR A 46 0.92 -2.23 8.76
CA TYR A 46 1.06 -2.66 7.37
C TYR A 46 1.41 -4.15 7.25
N TYR A 47 2.33 -4.64 8.08
CA TYR A 47 2.65 -6.07 8.12
C TYR A 47 1.48 -6.90 8.68
N ASP A 48 0.83 -6.44 9.75
CA ASP A 48 -0.30 -7.16 10.38
C ASP A 48 -1.45 -7.37 9.38
N VAL A 49 -1.83 -6.33 8.63
CA VAL A 49 -2.93 -6.45 7.65
C VAL A 49 -2.53 -7.27 6.42
N LEU A 50 -1.24 -7.33 6.07
CA LEU A 50 -0.76 -8.19 4.99
C LEU A 50 -0.73 -9.66 5.40
N ASP A 51 -0.25 -9.94 6.61
CA ASP A 51 -0.22 -11.30 7.15
C ASP A 51 -1.65 -11.86 7.28
N LEU A 52 -2.57 -11.04 7.77
CA LEU A 52 -4.00 -11.37 7.80
C LEU A 52 -4.52 -11.67 6.38
N ALA A 53 -4.19 -10.85 5.39
CA ALA A 53 -4.61 -11.08 4.01
C ALA A 53 -4.03 -12.38 3.44
N HIS A 54 -2.77 -12.71 3.76
CA HIS A 54 -2.10 -13.92 3.27
C HIS A 54 -2.61 -15.21 3.91
N THR A 55 -2.99 -15.16 5.19
CA THR A 55 -3.45 -16.33 5.97
C THR A 55 -4.95 -16.58 5.81
N SER A 56 -5.76 -15.53 5.70
CA SER A 56 -7.22 -15.63 5.69
C SER A 56 -7.88 -15.30 4.35
N MET A 57 -7.10 -14.86 3.35
CA MET A 57 -7.60 -14.28 2.09
C MET A 57 -8.47 -13.02 2.28
N ASN A 58 -8.55 -12.49 3.50
CA ASN A 58 -9.30 -11.29 3.80
C ASN A 58 -8.45 -10.02 3.56
N TYR A 59 -8.65 -9.39 2.41
CA TYR A 59 -7.96 -8.17 2.03
C TYR A 59 -8.60 -6.88 2.55
N GLU A 60 -9.78 -6.94 3.17
CA GLU A 60 -10.51 -5.74 3.63
C GLU A 60 -9.66 -4.83 4.53
N PRO A 61 -8.91 -5.35 5.53
CA PRO A 61 -8.08 -4.50 6.40
C PRO A 61 -6.93 -3.84 5.65
N PHE A 62 -6.35 -4.53 4.66
CA PHE A 62 -5.30 -3.98 3.81
C PHE A 62 -5.86 -2.88 2.89
N ILE A 63 -7.01 -3.11 2.27
CA ILE A 63 -7.72 -2.12 1.45
C ILE A 63 -8.04 -0.89 2.31
N GLY A 64 -8.60 -1.07 3.50
CA GLY A 64 -8.90 0.01 4.44
C GLY A 64 -7.67 0.84 4.83
N LEU A 65 -6.52 0.19 5.05
CA LEU A 65 -5.26 0.90 5.30
C LEU A 65 -4.84 1.74 4.09
N VAL A 66 -4.86 1.16 2.87
CA VAL A 66 -4.50 1.87 1.65
C VAL A 66 -5.43 3.07 1.42
N SER A 67 -6.74 2.89 1.55
CA SER A 67 -7.73 3.97 1.40
C SER A 67 -7.48 5.11 2.39
N LYS A 68 -7.16 4.81 3.65
CA LYS A 68 -6.77 5.83 4.64
C LYS A 68 -5.54 6.62 4.18
N LEU A 69 -4.53 5.93 3.66
CA LEU A 69 -3.28 6.56 3.21
C LEU A 69 -3.48 7.40 1.94
N VAL A 70 -4.39 7.02 1.05
CA VAL A 70 -4.79 7.83 -0.11
C VAL A 70 -5.36 9.16 0.38
N ILE A 71 -6.36 9.13 1.28
CA ILE A 71 -6.98 10.33 1.84
C ILE A 71 -5.95 11.22 2.57
N GLU A 72 -5.03 10.62 3.34
CA GLU A 72 -3.95 11.37 4.00
C GLU A 72 -3.03 12.06 2.98
N SER A 73 -2.75 11.41 1.86
CA SER A 73 -1.89 11.96 0.82
C SER A 73 -2.60 13.08 0.06
N GLU A 74 -3.87 12.91 -0.28
CA GLU A 74 -4.70 13.96 -0.89
C GLU A 74 -4.78 15.22 -0.02
N LYS A 75 -5.02 15.07 1.28
CA LYS A 75 -5.02 16.19 2.23
C LYS A 75 -3.69 16.92 2.27
N LEU A 76 -2.58 16.18 2.23
CA LEU A 76 -1.25 16.78 2.18
C LEU A 76 -1.07 17.62 0.92
N TRP A 77 -1.48 17.12 -0.25
CA TRP A 77 -1.37 17.88 -1.50
C TRP A 77 -2.27 19.11 -1.53
N LEU A 78 -3.51 19.00 -1.04
CA LEU A 78 -4.40 20.15 -0.93
C LEU A 78 -3.82 21.23 -0.02
N SER A 79 -3.20 20.86 1.10
CA SER A 79 -2.57 21.81 2.02
C SER A 79 -1.38 22.59 1.44
N VAL A 80 -0.88 22.20 0.26
CA VAL A 80 0.18 22.94 -0.46
C VAL A 80 -0.43 23.98 -1.42
N LEU A 81 -1.72 23.86 -1.75
CA LEU A 81 -2.44 24.78 -2.63
C LEU A 81 -3.11 25.94 -1.87
N ASP A 82 -3.34 25.76 -0.56
CA ASP A 82 -3.84 26.77 0.37
C ASP A 82 -2.70 27.70 0.86
#